data_AF-A0A2E5Z6C1-F1
#
_entry.id   AF-A0A2E5Z6C1-F1
#
_cell.length_a   1.000
_cell.length_b   1.000
_cell.length_c   1.000
_cell.angle_alpha   90.00
_cell.angle_beta   90.00
_cell.angle_gamma   90.00
#
_symmetry.space_group_name_H-M   'P 1'
#
loop_
_entity.id
_entity.type
_entity.pdbx_description
1 polymer ?
#
loop_
_entity_poly.entity_id
_entity_poly.type
_entity_poly.pdbx_seq_one_letter_code
_entity_poly.pdbx_strand_id
1 'polypeptide(L)'
;MRRGFDSCQGYHFKYKYLTHLPYFICQDYKWRTKKLKTNNFDYIGFFVNFVILALSFTRWRYNFSRNAILGENVMWKKKFGLFNVVGLMIMAMFVASLLVACGDDADDAPAPAAPAAAAPAAAAEPAAADDEGPGEPEPLPYRKPTPTPGPTATPTEQEKILQQGAMFASLDTDWTATDEWNDLLAKAQAEGKVIFTAYGTNHTDIVCDMFTEATGIECEGRGISAGQIVGTLKAEREAGEAPTDVVYMSMTQMAQYVDSGYADVVDYESLGVAEGRSWEADGVPGNAIGIANNQYTNFWRTDIFDVEDIPTTVEGWLDPKFKGLICAPSFLFRAGHGFHPFIFDKDEMVDLHKRMIEENDLLVTANCDEFILSGERPLVYLGYGNPPGLLDSGVIAQAWNAGMGVNMFSVAVASNAPNPNAARVFAAWNASEAVSAATWEGIGSGWAGYGHASEGLVSGDFKDVDMVFESIGVARQRGINASYFSDRVFGTD
;
A
#
# COMPACT_ATOMS: atom_id res chain seq x y z
N MET A 1 4.38 -33.17 44.18
CA MET A 1 3.95 -34.58 44.11
C MET A 1 4.63 -35.23 42.91
N ARG A 2 5.26 -36.39 43.13
CA ARG A 2 6.01 -37.18 42.14
C ARG A 2 5.09 -37.81 41.08
N ARG A 3 5.52 -37.90 39.81
CA ARG A 3 5.82 -39.15 39.07
C ARG A 3 5.84 -38.94 37.54
N GLY A 4 7.02 -39.20 36.96
CA GLY A 4 7.26 -40.21 35.90
C GLY A 4 6.75 -39.94 34.48
N PHE A 5 7.69 -39.78 33.55
CA PHE A 5 7.65 -40.45 32.24
C PHE A 5 9.09 -40.77 31.81
N ASP A 6 9.40 -42.07 31.82
CA ASP A 6 10.58 -42.68 31.22
C ASP A 6 10.27 -43.11 29.77
N SER A 7 11.34 -43.16 28.96
CA SER A 7 11.51 -43.88 27.69
C SER A 7 11.03 -43.22 26.38
N CYS A 8 11.99 -42.64 25.65
CA CYS A 8 12.02 -42.63 24.18
C CYS A 8 13.20 -43.52 23.74
N GLN A 9 12.93 -44.61 23.01
CA GLN A 9 13.97 -45.39 22.35
C GLN A 9 14.20 -44.85 20.94
N GLY A 10 15.45 -44.48 20.63
CA GLY A 10 15.86 -44.06 19.29
C GLY A 10 16.23 -45.26 18.41
N TYR A 11 15.74 -45.27 17.17
CA TYR A 11 16.26 -46.13 16.12
C TYR A 11 17.24 -45.32 15.25
N HIS A 12 18.49 -45.77 15.17
CA HIS A 12 19.49 -45.24 14.24
C HIS A 12 19.42 -46.01 12.91
N PHE A 13 19.07 -45.33 11.82
CA PHE A 13 19.40 -45.79 10.48
C PHE A 13 20.60 -44.99 9.95
N LYS A 14 21.67 -45.70 9.57
CA LYS A 14 22.84 -45.13 8.91
C LYS A 14 22.56 -44.99 7.40
N TYR A 15 22.53 -43.76 6.90
CA TYR A 15 22.95 -43.47 5.52
C TYR A 15 23.98 -42.34 5.54
N LYS A 16 25.03 -42.53 4.74
CA LYS A 16 26.21 -41.68 4.66
C LYS A 16 25.91 -40.54 3.68
N TYR A 17 26.14 -39.30 4.13
CA TYR A 17 25.98 -38.01 3.43
C TYR A 17 24.58 -37.35 3.45
N LEU A 18 24.27 -36.63 4.53
CA LEU A 18 23.78 -35.23 4.58
C LEU A 18 23.21 -34.91 5.98
N THR A 19 23.44 -33.69 6.44
CA THR A 19 23.32 -33.18 7.82
C THR A 19 21.95 -32.60 8.17
N HIS A 20 21.42 -33.04 9.32
CA HIS A 20 20.56 -32.42 10.36
C HIS A 20 19.35 -31.51 10.04
N LEU A 21 18.16 -32.01 10.38
CA LEU A 21 17.07 -31.30 11.09
C LEU A 21 16.19 -32.35 11.82
N PRO A 22 15.93 -32.26 13.15
CA PRO A 22 15.10 -33.23 13.84
C PRO A 22 13.61 -32.88 13.72
N TYR A 23 12.78 -33.84 13.30
CA TYR A 23 11.33 -33.80 13.47
C TYR A 23 10.92 -34.71 14.63
N PHE A 24 10.19 -34.17 15.60
CA PHE A 24 9.47 -34.95 16.61
C PHE A 24 8.03 -35.15 16.12
N ILE A 25 7.59 -36.41 16.03
CA ILE A 25 6.17 -36.76 15.87
C ILE A 25 5.75 -37.48 17.14
N CYS A 26 4.97 -36.81 18.00
CA CYS A 26 4.19 -37.46 19.04
C CYS A 26 2.86 -37.90 18.42
N GLN A 27 2.67 -39.21 18.22
CA GLN A 27 1.33 -39.77 18.01
C GLN A 27 0.71 -40.06 19.38
N ASP A 28 -0.39 -39.36 19.70
CA ASP A 28 -1.34 -39.85 20.68
C ASP A 28 -2.77 -39.59 20.17
N TYR A 29 -3.42 -40.65 19.69
CA TYR A 29 -4.83 -40.62 19.31
C TYR A 29 -5.54 -41.79 20.01
N LYS A 30 -6.14 -41.50 21.16
CA LYS A 30 -7.24 -42.31 21.73
C LYS A 30 -8.51 -41.46 21.73
N TRP A 31 -9.25 -41.48 20.63
CA TRP A 31 -10.65 -41.05 20.65
C TRP A 31 -11.54 -42.21 21.08
N ARG A 32 -12.26 -41.98 22.18
CA ARG A 32 -13.39 -42.81 22.62
C ARG A 32 -14.49 -42.72 21.57
N THR A 33 -14.87 -43.86 21.00
CA THR A 33 -16.04 -43.98 20.13
C THR A 33 -17.32 -43.89 20.96
N LYS A 34 -18.06 -42.78 20.79
CA LYS A 34 -19.50 -42.76 21.06
C LYS A 34 -20.19 -42.97 19.71
N LYS A 35 -20.99 -44.04 19.60
CA LYS A 35 -21.78 -44.38 18.41
C LYS A 35 -22.59 -43.17 17.93
N LEU A 36 -22.21 -42.61 16.78
CA LEU A 36 -23.10 -41.83 15.93
C LEU A 36 -23.25 -42.61 14.62
N LYS A 37 -24.49 -43.04 14.35
CA LYS A 37 -24.90 -43.56 13.05
C LYS A 37 -25.03 -42.36 12.11
N THR A 38 -24.28 -42.33 11.00
CA THR A 38 -24.68 -41.82 9.66
C THR A 38 -23.46 -41.78 8.71
N ASN A 39 -23.73 -41.99 7.41
CA ASN A 39 -22.81 -42.36 6.32
C ASN A 39 -21.90 -41.24 5.77
N ASN A 40 -21.15 -40.52 6.60
CA ASN A 40 -20.29 -39.41 6.13
C ASN A 40 -18.76 -39.66 6.20
N PHE A 41 -18.31 -40.90 6.44
CA PHE A 41 -16.88 -41.18 6.60
C PHE A 41 -16.08 -41.28 5.29
N ASP A 42 -16.71 -41.50 4.14
CA ASP A 42 -15.98 -41.65 2.86
C ASP A 42 -15.56 -40.31 2.22
N TYR A 43 -16.29 -39.21 2.50
CA TYR A 43 -15.99 -37.91 1.92
C TYR A 43 -14.75 -37.25 2.51
N ILE A 44 -14.47 -37.45 3.80
CA ILE A 44 -13.30 -36.87 4.47
C ILE A 44 -12.02 -37.56 4.01
N GLY A 45 -12.06 -38.89 3.85
CA GLY A 45 -10.92 -39.65 3.31
C GLY A 45 -10.62 -39.25 1.86
N PHE A 46 -11.65 -39.01 1.06
CA PHE A 46 -11.49 -38.56 -0.33
C PHE A 46 -10.94 -37.12 -0.41
N PHE A 47 -11.44 -36.21 0.43
CA PHE A 47 -10.98 -34.82 0.48
C PHE A 47 -9.52 -34.70 0.93
N VAL A 48 -9.12 -35.45 1.95
CA VAL A 48 -7.72 -35.47 2.44
C VAL A 48 -6.77 -36.01 1.36
N ASN A 49 -7.15 -37.09 0.66
CA ASN A 49 -6.35 -37.61 -0.44
C ASN A 49 -6.29 -36.64 -1.63
N PHE A 50 -7.38 -35.94 -1.94
CA PHE A 50 -7.42 -34.92 -2.98
C PHE A 50 -6.50 -33.74 -2.65
N VAL A 51 -6.52 -33.24 -1.41
CA VAL A 51 -5.62 -32.16 -0.96
C VAL A 51 -4.16 -32.60 -0.99
N ILE A 52 -3.85 -33.83 -0.59
CA ILE A 52 -2.48 -34.39 -0.68
C ILE A 52 -2.05 -34.50 -2.15
N LEU A 53 -2.93 -34.94 -3.04
CA LEU A 53 -2.64 -35.06 -4.48
C LEU A 53 -2.41 -33.67 -5.10
N ALA A 54 -3.25 -32.69 -4.78
CA ALA A 54 -3.15 -31.31 -5.24
C ALA A 54 -1.85 -30.66 -4.76
N LEU A 55 -1.52 -30.77 -3.46
CA LEU A 55 -0.28 -30.23 -2.90
C LEU A 55 0.97 -30.92 -3.48
N SER A 56 0.89 -32.22 -3.76
CA SER A 56 1.95 -32.97 -4.45
C SER A 56 2.13 -32.50 -5.89
N PHE A 57 1.03 -32.16 -6.58
CA PHE A 57 1.04 -31.60 -7.94
C PHE A 57 1.62 -30.19 -7.97
N THR A 58 1.27 -29.33 -7.00
CA THR A 58 1.80 -27.97 -6.88
C THR A 58 3.30 -27.99 -6.54
N ARG A 59 3.72 -28.87 -5.62
CA ARG A 59 5.14 -29.05 -5.28
C ARG A 59 5.96 -29.65 -6.43
N TRP A 60 5.37 -30.55 -7.21
CA TRP A 60 5.98 -31.08 -8.43
C TRP A 60 6.14 -29.97 -9.47
N ARG A 61 5.10 -29.15 -9.68
CA ARG A 61 5.11 -28.02 -10.61
C ARG A 61 6.15 -26.96 -10.23
N TYR A 62 6.27 -26.63 -8.93
CA TYR A 62 7.26 -25.70 -8.38
C TYR A 62 8.71 -26.18 -8.54
N ASN A 63 8.99 -27.45 -8.22
CA ASN A 63 10.33 -28.01 -8.41
C ASN A 63 10.69 -28.18 -9.90
N PHE A 64 9.70 -28.38 -10.77
CA PHE A 64 9.90 -28.53 -12.20
C PHE A 64 10.11 -27.19 -12.92
N SER A 65 9.40 -26.12 -12.52
CA SER A 65 9.66 -24.76 -13.02
C SER A 65 11.06 -24.27 -12.63
N ARG A 66 11.52 -24.60 -11.41
CA ARG A 66 12.88 -24.29 -10.97
C ARG A 66 13.97 -24.97 -11.81
N ASN A 67 13.72 -26.19 -12.29
CA ASN A 67 14.67 -26.93 -13.14
C ASN A 67 14.56 -26.58 -14.63
N ALA A 68 13.42 -26.10 -15.10
CA ALA A 68 13.23 -25.66 -16.49
C ALA A 68 13.92 -24.32 -16.81
N ILE A 69 14.18 -23.50 -15.78
CA ILE A 69 14.92 -22.23 -15.89
C ILE A 69 16.45 -22.48 -16.08
N LEU A 70 16.94 -23.70 -15.82
CA LEU A 70 18.37 -24.05 -15.88
C LEU A 70 18.83 -24.79 -17.16
N GLY A 71 18.03 -24.85 -18.22
CA GLY A 71 18.54 -25.09 -19.59
C GLY A 71 18.21 -26.44 -20.27
N GLU A 72 17.91 -26.29 -21.58
CA GLU A 72 17.94 -27.23 -22.72
C GLU A 72 17.15 -28.55 -22.70
N ASN A 73 15.99 -28.56 -23.39
CA ASN A 73 15.60 -29.63 -24.34
C ASN A 73 14.26 -29.35 -25.07
N VAL A 74 14.31 -29.14 -26.40
CA VAL A 74 13.16 -28.79 -27.26
C VAL A 74 12.14 -29.94 -27.43
N MET A 75 12.51 -31.20 -27.15
CA MET A 75 11.61 -32.36 -27.30
C MET A 75 10.45 -32.42 -26.30
N TRP A 76 10.51 -31.68 -25.18
CA TRP A 76 9.49 -31.77 -24.12
C TRP A 76 8.27 -30.84 -24.33
N LYS A 77 8.41 -29.77 -25.13
CA LYS A 77 7.29 -28.84 -25.42
C LYS A 77 6.11 -29.52 -26.13
N LYS A 78 6.36 -30.50 -27.02
CA LYS A 78 5.30 -31.22 -27.74
C LYS A 78 4.53 -32.23 -26.87
N LYS A 79 5.18 -32.88 -25.90
CA LYS A 79 4.51 -33.81 -24.97
C LYS A 79 3.72 -33.09 -23.89
N PHE A 80 4.14 -31.87 -23.51
CA PHE A 80 3.46 -31.03 -22.52
C PHE A 80 2.13 -30.46 -23.03
N GLY A 81 2.06 -30.08 -24.32
CA GLY A 81 0.81 -29.63 -24.94
C GLY A 81 -0.30 -30.68 -24.91
N LEU A 82 0.04 -31.95 -25.13
CA LEU A 82 -0.93 -33.04 -25.12
C LEU A 82 -1.46 -33.35 -23.71
N PHE A 83 -0.61 -33.23 -22.67
CA PHE A 83 -1.00 -33.48 -21.28
C PHE A 83 -1.92 -32.38 -20.71
N ASN A 84 -1.68 -31.11 -21.05
CA ASN A 84 -2.54 -30.00 -20.61
C ASN A 84 -3.93 -30.06 -21.24
N VAL A 85 -4.03 -30.47 -22.52
CA VAL A 85 -5.32 -30.63 -23.21
C VAL A 85 -6.14 -31.75 -22.60
N VAL A 86 -5.52 -32.90 -22.28
CA VAL A 86 -6.21 -34.02 -21.62
C VAL A 86 -6.63 -33.65 -20.20
N GLY A 87 -5.79 -32.94 -19.44
CA GLY A 87 -6.13 -32.45 -18.10
C GLY A 87 -7.31 -31.48 -18.09
N LEU A 88 -7.35 -30.53 -19.03
CA LEU A 88 -8.47 -29.60 -19.21
C LEU A 88 -9.77 -30.31 -19.63
N MET A 89 -9.69 -31.32 -20.49
CA MET A 89 -10.87 -32.11 -20.87
C MET A 89 -11.44 -32.89 -19.68
N ILE A 90 -10.60 -33.48 -18.84
CA ILE A 90 -11.06 -34.20 -17.64
C ILE A 90 -11.72 -33.24 -16.65
N MET A 91 -11.14 -32.04 -16.46
CA MET A 91 -11.71 -31.02 -15.58
C MET A 91 -13.05 -30.48 -16.12
N ALA A 92 -13.16 -30.25 -17.43
CA ALA A 92 -14.39 -29.81 -18.08
C ALA A 92 -15.51 -30.87 -17.98
N MET A 93 -15.19 -32.16 -18.13
CA MET A 93 -16.15 -33.25 -17.91
C MET A 93 -16.62 -33.30 -16.45
N PHE A 94 -15.73 -33.01 -15.49
CA PHE A 94 -16.08 -32.98 -14.07
C PHE A 94 -17.00 -31.79 -13.71
N VAL A 95 -16.74 -30.61 -14.27
CA VAL A 95 -17.60 -29.42 -14.10
C VAL A 95 -18.96 -29.62 -14.75
N ALA A 96 -19.02 -30.23 -15.93
CA ALA A 96 -20.27 -30.58 -16.59
C ALA A 96 -21.11 -31.57 -15.77
N SER A 97 -20.48 -32.55 -15.11
CA SER A 97 -21.18 -33.49 -14.23
C SER A 97 -21.71 -32.85 -12.93
N LEU A 98 -21.08 -31.78 -12.44
CA LEU A 98 -21.55 -31.04 -11.27
C LEU A 98 -22.73 -30.11 -11.61
N LEU A 99 -22.74 -29.53 -12.81
CA LEU A 99 -23.84 -28.67 -13.27
C LEU A 99 -25.14 -29.44 -13.57
N VAL A 100 -25.06 -30.73 -13.89
CA VAL A 100 -26.24 -31.61 -14.07
C VAL A 100 -26.83 -32.06 -12.72
N ALA A 101 -26.10 -31.89 -11.60
CA ALA A 101 -26.55 -32.31 -10.26
C ALA A 101 -27.21 -31.18 -9.45
N CYS A 102 -27.35 -29.97 -10.01
CA CYS A 102 -27.92 -28.79 -9.33
C CYS A 102 -28.92 -28.05 -10.24
N GLY A 103 -29.95 -28.74 -10.71
CA GLY A 103 -31.06 -28.10 -11.40
C GLY A 103 -32.36 -28.85 -11.13
N ASP A 104 -33.14 -28.35 -10.18
CA ASP A 104 -34.61 -28.33 -10.21
C ASP A 104 -35.10 -27.35 -9.13
N ASP A 105 -36.27 -26.76 -9.38
CA ASP A 105 -37.04 -25.78 -8.59
C ASP A 105 -36.77 -24.29 -8.90
N ALA A 106 -37.35 -23.85 -10.03
CA ALA A 106 -37.79 -22.48 -10.23
C ALA A 106 -39.32 -22.47 -10.21
N ASP A 107 -39.93 -21.73 -9.28
CA ASP A 107 -41.27 -21.12 -9.45
C ASP A 107 -41.52 -20.02 -8.40
N ASP A 108 -42.21 -18.97 -8.87
CA ASP A 108 -42.91 -17.88 -8.15
C ASP A 108 -42.13 -16.75 -7.45
N ALA A 109 -41.99 -15.62 -8.16
CA ALA A 109 -41.85 -14.29 -7.57
C ALA A 109 -42.84 -13.30 -8.24
N PRO A 110 -43.71 -12.59 -7.49
CA PRO A 110 -44.56 -11.55 -8.06
C PRO A 110 -43.85 -10.19 -8.10
N ALA A 111 -44.22 -9.39 -9.11
CA ALA A 111 -43.66 -8.09 -9.46
C ALA A 111 -43.83 -7.00 -8.36
N PRO A 112 -42.93 -6.00 -8.30
CA PRO A 112 -43.03 -4.92 -7.32
C PRO A 112 -44.06 -3.84 -7.73
N ALA A 113 -44.82 -3.36 -6.75
CA ALA A 113 -45.74 -2.24 -6.90
C ALA A 113 -45.03 -0.88 -6.80
N ALA A 114 -45.53 0.09 -7.57
CA ALA A 114 -45.04 1.47 -7.66
C ALA A 114 -45.25 2.28 -6.35
N PRO A 115 -44.41 3.29 -6.06
CA PRO A 115 -44.54 4.10 -4.87
C PRO A 115 -45.64 5.17 -5.02
N ALA A 116 -46.49 5.30 -4.01
CA ALA A 116 -47.46 6.37 -3.88
C ALA A 116 -46.83 7.62 -3.23
N ALA A 117 -47.08 8.77 -3.85
CA ALA A 117 -46.72 10.09 -3.34
C ALA A 117 -47.59 10.48 -2.12
N ALA A 118 -46.97 11.08 -1.11
CA ALA A 118 -47.67 11.75 -0.01
C ALA A 118 -47.20 13.20 0.11
N ALA A 119 -48.17 14.11 0.12
CA ALA A 119 -48.05 15.56 0.26
C ALA A 119 -48.12 15.97 1.77
N PRO A 120 -47.85 17.25 2.11
CA PRO A 120 -47.20 17.64 3.37
C PRO A 120 -48.17 17.82 4.55
N ALA A 121 -47.68 17.58 5.76
CA ALA A 121 -48.38 17.90 7.00
C ALA A 121 -47.85 19.21 7.61
N ALA A 122 -48.78 19.96 8.17
CA ALA A 122 -48.70 21.36 8.57
C ALA A 122 -47.93 21.63 9.87
N ALA A 123 -47.53 22.91 10.00
CA ALA A 123 -46.87 23.52 11.13
C ALA A 123 -47.70 23.54 12.43
N ALA A 124 -47.02 23.41 13.56
CA ALA A 124 -47.50 23.80 14.88
C ALA A 124 -46.39 24.58 15.61
N GLU A 125 -46.74 25.78 16.09
CA GLU A 125 -45.95 26.65 16.96
C GLU A 125 -46.25 26.35 18.46
N PRO A 126 -45.45 26.87 19.42
CA PRO A 126 -44.86 26.06 20.48
C PRO A 126 -45.55 26.19 21.84
N ALA A 127 -45.35 25.19 22.69
CA ALA A 127 -45.65 25.24 24.11
C ALA A 127 -44.36 25.51 24.91
N ALA A 128 -44.42 26.53 25.77
CA ALA A 128 -43.41 26.85 26.76
C ALA A 128 -43.53 25.91 27.98
N ALA A 129 -42.41 25.39 28.48
CA ALA A 129 -42.23 25.01 29.87
C ALA A 129 -40.74 24.79 30.20
N ASP A 130 -40.30 25.59 31.15
CA ASP A 130 -39.49 25.28 32.33
C ASP A 130 -37.98 24.99 32.24
N ASP A 131 -37.31 25.87 32.99
CA ASP A 131 -35.91 26.10 33.28
C ASP A 131 -35.47 25.22 34.46
N GLU A 132 -34.72 24.15 34.21
CA GLU A 132 -33.76 23.56 35.17
C GLU A 132 -32.56 23.01 34.38
N GLY A 133 -31.41 23.70 34.48
CA GLY A 133 -30.20 23.36 33.74
C GLY A 133 -29.52 22.05 34.19
N PRO A 134 -28.93 21.27 33.28
CA PRO A 134 -28.06 20.17 33.67
C PRO A 134 -26.67 20.72 34.03
N GLY A 135 -26.19 20.38 35.22
CA GLY A 135 -24.83 20.68 35.67
C GLY A 135 -23.77 20.08 34.76
N GLU A 136 -22.64 20.78 34.63
CA GLU A 136 -21.44 20.35 33.93
C GLU A 136 -21.03 18.93 34.34
N PRO A 137 -20.84 17.99 33.38
CA PRO A 137 -20.17 16.74 33.69
C PRO A 137 -18.68 17.02 33.90
N GLU A 138 -18.16 16.66 35.08
CA GLU A 138 -16.72 16.70 35.35
C GLU A 138 -15.94 15.86 34.31
N PRO A 139 -14.82 16.38 33.77
CA PRO A 139 -14.01 15.64 32.82
C PRO A 139 -13.39 14.40 33.49
N LEU A 140 -13.60 13.24 32.88
CA LEU A 140 -12.94 12.01 33.28
C LEU A 140 -11.42 12.18 33.16
N PRO A 141 -10.62 11.75 34.17
CA PRO A 141 -9.17 11.88 34.09
C PRO A 141 -8.62 10.99 32.96
N TYR A 142 -7.98 11.63 31.99
CA TYR A 142 -7.20 10.96 30.95
C TYR A 142 -6.12 10.07 31.58
N ARG A 143 -6.23 8.75 31.40
CA ARG A 143 -5.15 7.79 31.70
C ARG A 143 -4.36 7.55 30.42
N LYS A 144 -3.12 8.02 30.38
CA LYS A 144 -2.11 7.57 29.41
C LYS A 144 -1.99 6.03 29.54
N PRO A 145 -2.21 5.24 28.47
CA PRO A 145 -2.01 3.80 28.54
C PRO A 145 -0.55 3.49 28.86
N THR A 146 -0.29 2.83 29.98
CA THR A 146 1.04 2.28 30.27
C THR A 146 1.19 0.96 29.51
N PRO A 147 2.14 0.82 28.57
CA PRO A 147 2.33 -0.45 27.88
C PRO A 147 2.79 -1.48 28.91
N THR A 148 1.97 -2.50 29.15
CA THR A 148 2.39 -3.68 29.90
C THR A 148 2.94 -4.68 28.88
N PRO A 149 4.20 -5.14 28.99
CA PRO A 149 4.71 -6.14 28.07
C PRO A 149 3.92 -7.44 28.24
N GLY A 150 3.01 -7.71 27.30
CA GLY A 150 2.33 -8.99 27.20
C GLY A 150 3.26 -10.08 26.67
N PRO A 151 2.93 -11.37 26.88
CA PRO A 151 3.68 -12.47 26.29
C PRO A 151 3.76 -12.27 24.77
N THR A 152 4.94 -12.51 24.18
CA THR A 152 5.25 -12.34 22.76
C THR A 152 4.22 -13.06 21.89
N ALA A 153 3.18 -12.32 21.50
CA ALA A 153 2.18 -12.77 20.55
C ALA A 153 2.82 -12.79 19.17
N THR A 154 2.45 -13.78 18.36
CA THR A 154 2.73 -13.72 16.92
C THR A 154 2.02 -12.49 16.37
N PRO A 155 2.72 -11.61 15.63
CA PRO A 155 2.08 -10.41 15.07
C PRO A 155 0.84 -10.80 14.26
N THR A 156 -0.25 -10.08 14.46
CA THR A 156 -1.43 -10.10 13.60
C THR A 156 -1.02 -9.80 12.16
N GLU A 157 -1.84 -10.18 11.20
CA GLU A 157 -1.54 -9.92 9.78
C GLU A 157 -1.35 -8.42 9.50
N GLN A 158 -2.13 -7.58 10.19
CA GLN A 158 -2.02 -6.12 10.14
C GLN A 158 -0.70 -5.62 10.74
N GLU A 159 -0.25 -6.17 11.87
CA GLU A 159 1.06 -5.83 12.46
C GLU A 159 2.22 -6.26 11.56
N LYS A 160 2.14 -7.41 10.87
CA LYS A 160 3.17 -7.82 9.89
C LYS A 160 3.22 -6.87 8.70
N ILE A 161 2.07 -6.45 8.19
CA ILE A 161 1.94 -5.52 7.07
C ILE A 161 2.53 -4.14 7.43
N LEU A 162 2.30 -3.65 8.65
CA LEU A 162 2.88 -2.42 9.16
C LEU A 162 4.41 -2.56 9.36
N GLN A 163 4.85 -3.70 9.91
CA GLN A 163 6.28 -3.99 10.08
C GLN A 163 7.02 -4.03 8.74
N GLN A 164 6.40 -4.54 7.66
CA GLN A 164 7.00 -4.50 6.33
C GLN A 164 7.23 -3.07 5.84
N GLY A 165 6.28 -2.15 6.04
CA GLY A 165 6.47 -0.73 5.70
C GLY A 165 7.59 -0.09 6.51
N ALA A 166 7.67 -0.43 7.80
CA ALA A 166 8.78 -0.01 8.65
C ALA A 166 10.13 -0.59 8.21
N MET A 167 10.18 -1.81 7.64
CA MET A 167 11.42 -2.37 7.10
C MET A 167 11.94 -1.55 5.92
N PHE A 168 11.08 -1.18 4.96
CA PHE A 168 11.50 -0.30 3.86
C PHE A 168 12.02 1.03 4.37
N ALA A 169 11.36 1.65 5.35
CA ALA A 169 11.83 2.89 5.96
C ALA A 169 13.23 2.81 6.61
N SER A 170 13.75 1.60 6.85
CA SER A 170 15.06 1.36 7.49
C SER A 170 16.20 1.02 6.52
N LEU A 171 15.95 0.91 5.21
CA LEU A 171 16.98 0.54 4.23
C LEU A 171 17.78 1.76 3.77
N ASP A 172 19.11 1.68 3.73
CA ASP A 172 19.97 2.77 3.24
C ASP A 172 19.74 3.07 1.74
N THR A 173 20.04 4.31 1.30
CA THR A 173 19.95 4.76 -0.12
C THR A 173 21.10 4.31 -1.01
N ASP A 174 21.76 3.22 -0.62
CA ASP A 174 22.97 2.78 -1.29
C ASP A 174 22.62 1.94 -2.52
N TRP A 175 22.43 2.62 -3.65
CA TRP A 175 22.67 2.00 -4.95
C TRP A 175 24.17 2.00 -5.23
N THR A 176 24.69 0.87 -5.69
CA THR A 176 26.09 0.75 -6.13
C THR A 176 26.17 0.18 -7.53
N ALA A 177 26.99 0.76 -8.39
CA ALA A 177 27.20 0.21 -9.73
C ALA A 177 27.85 -1.18 -9.64
N THR A 178 27.15 -2.20 -10.12
CA THR A 178 27.67 -3.56 -10.26
C THR A 178 28.29 -3.78 -11.64
N ASP A 179 29.03 -4.88 -11.81
CA ASP A 179 29.52 -5.29 -13.14
C ASP A 179 28.34 -5.48 -14.12
N GLU A 180 27.23 -6.06 -13.65
CA GLU A 180 26.02 -6.25 -14.46
C GLU A 180 25.37 -4.91 -14.85
N TRP A 181 25.35 -3.94 -13.93
CA TRP A 181 24.88 -2.60 -14.23
C TRP A 181 25.77 -1.93 -15.29
N ASN A 182 27.10 -2.05 -15.17
CA ASN A 182 28.04 -1.49 -16.15
C ASN A 182 27.87 -2.11 -17.55
N ASP A 183 27.68 -3.43 -17.62
CA ASP A 183 27.40 -4.13 -18.87
C ASP A 183 26.05 -3.70 -19.48
N LEU A 184 25.07 -3.42 -18.64
CA LEU A 184 23.76 -2.92 -19.06
C LEU A 184 23.83 -1.47 -19.54
N LEU A 185 24.65 -0.63 -18.90
CA LEU A 185 24.85 0.77 -19.27
C LEU A 185 25.30 0.91 -20.72
N ALA A 186 26.22 0.07 -21.20
CA ALA A 186 26.67 0.12 -22.60
C ALA A 186 25.52 -0.14 -23.60
N LYS A 187 24.56 -1.00 -23.26
CA LYS A 187 23.37 -1.27 -24.07
C LYS A 187 22.39 -0.10 -24.00
N ALA A 188 22.21 0.46 -22.81
CA ALA A 188 21.39 1.65 -22.60
C ALA A 188 21.91 2.87 -23.38
N GLN A 189 23.23 3.06 -23.44
CA GLN A 189 23.86 4.10 -24.26
C GLN A 189 23.64 3.88 -25.77
N ALA A 190 23.47 2.64 -26.22
CA ALA A 190 23.11 2.34 -27.60
C ALA A 190 21.62 2.63 -27.91
N GLU A 191 20.73 2.54 -26.92
CA GLU A 191 19.34 3.02 -27.02
C GLU A 191 19.30 4.56 -27.02
N GLY A 192 20.19 5.19 -26.25
CA GLY A 192 20.48 6.62 -26.31
C GLY A 192 19.47 7.51 -25.58
N LYS A 193 18.34 6.96 -25.14
CA LYS A 193 17.26 7.71 -24.50
C LYS A 193 16.51 6.92 -23.43
N VAL A 194 15.96 7.62 -22.43
CA VAL A 194 14.95 7.12 -21.49
C VAL A 194 13.83 8.15 -21.34
N ILE A 195 12.58 7.70 -21.25
CA ILE A 195 11.42 8.57 -20.98
C ILE A 195 10.91 8.32 -19.57
N PHE A 196 11.06 9.32 -18.70
CA PHE A 196 10.69 9.26 -17.29
C PHE A 196 9.40 10.02 -17.03
N THR A 197 8.37 9.33 -16.56
CA THR A 197 7.07 9.93 -16.21
C THR A 197 6.90 9.99 -14.70
N ALA A 198 6.70 11.20 -14.14
CA ALA A 198 6.56 11.42 -12.70
C ALA A 198 5.56 12.52 -12.36
N TYR A 199 5.45 12.86 -11.08
CA TYR A 199 4.59 13.96 -10.63
C TYR A 199 5.19 15.33 -10.91
N GLY A 200 4.55 16.06 -11.81
CA GLY A 200 4.97 17.42 -12.18
C GLY A 200 6.33 17.45 -12.90
N THR A 201 6.63 18.59 -13.50
CA THR A 201 7.86 18.75 -14.29
C THR A 201 9.10 18.95 -13.41
N ASN A 202 8.97 19.64 -12.27
CA ASN A 202 10.12 19.90 -11.39
C ASN A 202 10.83 18.60 -10.96
N HIS A 203 10.07 17.57 -10.61
CA HIS A 203 10.66 16.27 -10.28
C HIS A 203 11.36 15.63 -11.49
N THR A 204 10.68 15.59 -12.64
CA THR A 204 11.27 14.95 -13.82
C THR A 204 12.53 15.67 -14.29
N ASP A 205 12.55 17.00 -14.23
CA ASP A 205 13.66 17.82 -14.69
C ASP A 205 14.91 17.57 -13.83
N ILE A 206 14.78 17.63 -12.50
CA ILE A 206 15.89 17.35 -11.56
C ILE A 206 16.51 15.97 -11.84
N VAL A 207 15.68 14.94 -11.90
CA VAL A 207 16.16 13.56 -12.05
C VAL A 207 16.73 13.31 -13.45
N CYS A 208 16.10 13.86 -14.49
CA CYS A 208 16.56 13.69 -15.86
C CYS A 208 17.88 14.40 -16.14
N ASP A 209 18.06 15.62 -15.62
CA ASP A 209 19.31 16.36 -15.77
C ASP A 209 20.47 15.59 -15.11
N MET A 210 20.26 15.15 -13.86
CA MET A 210 21.25 14.35 -13.14
C MET A 210 21.58 13.03 -13.84
N PHE A 211 20.58 12.33 -14.38
CA PHE A 211 20.80 11.07 -15.09
C PHE A 211 21.59 11.28 -16.38
N THR A 212 21.23 12.32 -17.13
CA THR A 212 21.89 12.68 -18.39
C THR A 212 23.35 13.04 -18.14
N GLU A 213 23.63 13.82 -17.10
CA GLU A 213 25.00 14.15 -16.69
C GLU A 213 25.79 12.91 -16.26
N ALA A 214 25.18 12.02 -15.47
CA ALA A 214 25.84 10.85 -14.93
C ALA A 214 26.17 9.77 -15.99
N THR A 215 25.33 9.64 -17.02
CA THR A 215 25.38 8.48 -17.93
C THR A 215 25.61 8.82 -19.40
N GLY A 216 25.35 10.07 -19.79
CA GLY A 216 25.34 10.51 -21.19
C GLY A 216 24.13 10.03 -21.99
N ILE A 217 23.12 9.41 -21.36
CA ILE A 217 21.86 8.99 -21.99
C ILE A 217 20.86 10.15 -21.87
N GLU A 218 20.19 10.52 -22.96
CA GLU A 218 19.16 11.56 -22.93
C GLU A 218 17.97 11.11 -22.06
N CYS A 219 17.59 11.92 -21.06
CA CYS A 219 16.36 11.68 -20.30
C CYS A 219 15.29 12.70 -20.68
N GLU A 220 14.15 12.21 -21.17
CA GLU A 220 12.96 13.02 -21.42
C GLU A 220 12.01 12.91 -20.21
N GLY A 221 11.81 14.03 -19.52
CA GLY A 221 10.87 14.14 -18.41
C GLY A 221 9.44 14.39 -18.87
N ARG A 222 8.48 13.63 -18.33
CA ARG A 222 7.03 13.85 -18.53
C ARG A 222 6.31 14.02 -17.19
N GLY A 223 6.06 15.28 -16.83
CA GLY A 223 5.29 15.63 -15.64
C GLY A 223 3.78 15.42 -15.82
N ILE A 224 3.16 14.63 -14.96
CA ILE A 224 1.70 14.44 -14.91
C ILE A 224 1.22 14.71 -13.48
N SER A 225 -0.02 15.21 -13.29
CA SER A 225 -0.55 15.41 -11.95
C SER A 225 -0.81 14.07 -11.24
N ALA A 226 -0.67 14.05 -9.90
CA ALA A 226 -0.86 12.83 -9.12
C ALA A 226 -2.24 12.20 -9.31
N GLY A 227 -3.29 13.02 -9.40
CA GLY A 227 -4.65 12.53 -9.64
C GLY A 227 -4.88 11.91 -11.02
N GLN A 228 -4.03 12.20 -12.01
CA GLN A 228 -4.24 11.82 -13.41
C GLN A 228 -3.30 10.72 -13.92
N ILE A 229 -2.17 10.47 -13.24
CA ILE A 229 -1.08 9.63 -13.78
C ILE A 229 -1.54 8.21 -14.17
N VAL A 230 -2.27 7.51 -13.30
CA VAL A 230 -2.71 6.12 -13.55
C VAL A 230 -3.70 6.08 -14.71
N GLY A 231 -4.67 6.99 -14.73
CA GLY A 231 -5.66 7.06 -15.81
C GLY A 231 -5.03 7.39 -17.16
N THR A 232 -4.04 8.28 -17.17
CA THR A 232 -3.32 8.68 -18.39
C THR A 232 -2.50 7.51 -18.94
N LEU A 233 -1.65 6.88 -18.12
CA LEU A 233 -0.82 5.75 -18.54
C LEU A 233 -1.67 4.55 -19.00
N LYS A 234 -2.80 4.31 -18.34
CA LYS A 234 -3.76 3.29 -18.77
C LYS A 234 -4.33 3.60 -20.16
N ALA A 235 -4.81 4.82 -20.38
CA ALA A 235 -5.40 5.22 -21.65
C ALA A 235 -4.39 5.14 -22.82
N GLU A 236 -3.15 5.60 -22.60
CA GLU A 236 -2.06 5.47 -23.57
C GLU A 236 -1.81 4.01 -23.94
N ARG A 237 -1.74 3.13 -22.93
CA ARG A 237 -1.51 1.71 -23.16
C ARG A 237 -2.66 1.03 -23.89
N GLU A 238 -3.91 1.38 -23.58
CA GLU A 238 -5.09 0.90 -24.30
C GLU A 238 -5.13 1.40 -25.75
N ALA A 239 -4.58 2.59 -26.02
CA ALA A 239 -4.39 3.13 -27.37
C ALA A 239 -3.21 2.48 -28.13
N GLY A 240 -2.43 1.61 -27.47
CA GLY A 240 -1.22 1.00 -28.05
C GLY A 240 -0.01 1.93 -28.08
N GLU A 241 -0.06 3.04 -27.35
CA GLU A 241 1.07 3.94 -27.17
C GLU A 241 1.96 3.44 -26.01
N ALA A 242 3.26 3.67 -26.14
CA ALA A 242 4.24 3.34 -25.11
C ALA A 242 5.23 4.51 -24.91
N PRO A 243 4.75 5.71 -24.55
CA PRO A 243 5.62 6.87 -24.48
C PRO A 243 6.46 6.90 -23.20
N THR A 244 6.42 5.87 -22.35
CA THR A 244 7.08 5.87 -21.05
C THR A 244 7.96 4.64 -20.89
N ASP A 245 9.19 4.87 -20.45
CA ASP A 245 10.14 3.82 -20.08
C ASP A 245 10.09 3.51 -18.59
N VAL A 246 10.07 4.56 -17.76
CA VAL A 246 10.05 4.48 -16.30
C VAL A 246 8.96 5.37 -15.74
N VAL A 247 8.20 4.84 -14.78
CA VAL A 247 7.15 5.58 -14.05
C VAL A 247 7.56 5.80 -12.61
N TYR A 248 7.29 6.98 -12.07
CA TYR A 248 7.35 7.30 -10.64
C TYR A 248 5.96 7.61 -10.10
N MET A 249 5.56 6.92 -9.04
CA MET A 249 4.29 7.19 -8.36
C MET A 249 4.29 6.72 -6.91
N SER A 250 3.33 7.21 -6.14
CA SER A 250 3.00 6.69 -4.81
C SER A 250 2.67 5.21 -4.87
N MET A 251 2.94 4.49 -3.80
CA MET A 251 2.79 3.05 -3.76
C MET A 251 1.33 2.59 -3.93
N THR A 252 0.34 3.34 -3.44
CA THR A 252 -1.07 3.03 -3.76
C THR A 252 -1.32 3.02 -5.27
N GLN A 253 -0.75 3.95 -6.02
CA GLN A 253 -0.89 4.01 -7.48
C GLN A 253 0.01 2.97 -8.18
N MET A 254 1.21 2.74 -7.65
CA MET A 254 2.12 1.73 -8.18
C MET A 254 1.53 0.33 -8.04
N ALA A 255 0.85 0.02 -6.92
CA ALA A 255 0.13 -1.24 -6.76
C ALA A 255 -0.93 -1.44 -7.86
N GLN A 256 -1.71 -0.41 -8.18
CA GLN A 256 -2.68 -0.46 -9.28
C GLN A 256 -2.00 -0.69 -10.64
N TYR A 257 -0.85 -0.05 -10.85
CA TYR A 257 -0.05 -0.19 -12.09
C TYR A 257 0.52 -1.60 -12.24
N VAL A 258 1.08 -2.16 -11.16
CA VAL A 258 1.61 -3.54 -11.11
C VAL A 258 0.49 -4.56 -11.27
N ASP A 259 -0.63 -4.42 -10.54
CA ASP A 259 -1.78 -5.32 -10.61
C ASP A 259 -2.42 -5.34 -12.01
N SER A 260 -2.28 -4.25 -12.77
CA SER A 260 -2.71 -4.17 -14.18
C SER A 260 -1.74 -4.84 -15.17
N GLY A 261 -0.61 -5.37 -14.69
CA GLY A 261 0.46 -5.95 -15.51
C GLY A 261 1.28 -4.91 -16.27
N TYR A 262 1.28 -3.65 -15.82
CA TYR A 262 1.90 -2.56 -16.56
C TYR A 262 3.38 -2.35 -16.23
N ALA A 263 3.87 -2.93 -15.13
CA ALA A 263 5.28 -2.97 -14.77
C ALA A 263 5.98 -4.24 -15.30
N ASP A 264 7.24 -4.09 -15.73
CA ASP A 264 8.15 -5.22 -16.00
C ASP A 264 8.66 -5.82 -14.68
N VAL A 265 9.28 -7.00 -14.75
CA VAL A 265 10.00 -7.63 -13.62
C VAL A 265 11.50 -7.49 -13.87
N VAL A 266 12.20 -6.83 -12.95
CA VAL A 266 13.63 -6.55 -13.02
C VAL A 266 14.35 -7.09 -11.80
N ASP A 267 15.48 -7.76 -12.02
CA ASP A 267 16.41 -8.14 -10.94
C ASP A 267 17.19 -6.91 -10.48
N TYR A 268 16.60 -6.11 -9.59
CA TYR A 268 17.23 -4.87 -9.13
C TYR A 268 18.44 -5.11 -8.23
N GLU A 269 18.50 -6.25 -7.53
CA GLU A 269 19.63 -6.59 -6.66
C GLU A 269 20.89 -6.87 -7.49
N SER A 270 20.76 -7.55 -8.63
CA SER A 270 21.88 -7.72 -9.57
C SER A 270 22.39 -6.39 -10.13
N LEU A 271 21.52 -5.38 -10.20
CA LEU A 271 21.83 -4.01 -10.59
C LEU A 271 22.28 -3.12 -9.44
N GLY A 272 22.48 -3.69 -8.24
CA GLY A 272 23.07 -3.02 -7.09
C GLY A 272 22.12 -2.22 -6.22
N VAL A 273 20.80 -2.42 -6.38
CA VAL A 273 19.81 -1.94 -5.41
C VAL A 273 19.84 -2.86 -4.18
N ALA A 274 19.81 -2.28 -2.99
CA ALA A 274 19.83 -3.06 -1.75
C ALA A 274 18.68 -4.07 -1.64
N GLU A 275 18.96 -5.22 -1.02
CA GLU A 275 17.98 -6.28 -0.73
C GLU A 275 16.78 -5.70 0.02
N GLY A 276 15.58 -6.16 -0.35
CA GLY A 276 14.34 -5.74 0.29
C GLY A 276 13.83 -4.35 -0.13
N ARG A 277 14.49 -3.63 -1.05
CA ARG A 277 13.94 -2.41 -1.67
C ARG A 277 13.01 -2.69 -2.85
N SER A 278 13.11 -3.88 -3.44
CA SER A 278 12.24 -4.30 -4.53
C SER A 278 10.88 -4.72 -4.01
N TRP A 279 9.87 -4.43 -4.81
CA TRP A 279 8.50 -4.85 -4.55
C TRP A 279 8.32 -6.31 -4.93
N GLU A 280 7.60 -7.03 -4.08
CA GLU A 280 7.11 -8.38 -4.36
C GLU A 280 5.61 -8.35 -4.60
N ALA A 281 5.19 -8.61 -5.84
CA ALA A 281 3.79 -8.85 -6.17
C ALA A 281 3.59 -10.34 -6.48
N ASP A 282 2.62 -10.98 -5.83
CA ASP A 282 2.27 -12.40 -6.02
C ASP A 282 3.46 -13.38 -5.93
N GLY A 283 4.43 -13.10 -5.05
CA GLY A 283 5.61 -13.93 -4.89
C GLY A 283 6.72 -13.68 -5.91
N VAL A 284 6.60 -12.64 -6.74
CA VAL A 284 7.57 -12.25 -7.74
C VAL A 284 8.21 -10.91 -7.34
N PRO A 285 9.49 -10.90 -6.90
CA PRO A 285 10.20 -9.66 -6.63
C PRO A 285 10.57 -8.96 -7.94
N GLY A 286 10.69 -7.63 -7.91
CA GLY A 286 11.26 -6.84 -9.00
C GLY A 286 10.29 -6.03 -9.84
N ASN A 287 9.04 -5.87 -9.43
CA ASN A 287 8.08 -5.06 -10.20
C ASN A 287 8.31 -3.55 -10.07
N ALA A 288 8.80 -3.10 -8.92
CA ALA A 288 9.11 -1.71 -8.63
C ALA A 288 10.17 -1.67 -7.52
N ILE A 289 10.74 -0.50 -7.27
CA ILE A 289 11.60 -0.25 -6.10
C ILE A 289 11.12 0.98 -5.35
N GLY A 290 11.14 0.92 -4.02
CA GLY A 290 10.91 2.10 -3.17
C GLY A 290 12.10 3.06 -3.25
N ILE A 291 11.84 4.35 -3.49
CA ILE A 291 12.89 5.38 -3.62
C ILE A 291 12.68 6.65 -2.80
N ALA A 292 11.45 6.95 -2.36
CA ALA A 292 11.19 8.08 -1.47
C ALA A 292 10.07 7.75 -0.47
N ASN A 293 10.07 8.43 0.67
CA ASN A 293 8.97 8.39 1.64
C ASN A 293 8.55 9.82 1.96
N ASN A 294 7.26 10.14 1.79
CA ASN A 294 6.72 11.44 2.18
C ASN A 294 5.47 11.28 3.05
N GLN A 295 5.46 12.04 4.14
CA GLN A 295 4.41 12.08 5.13
C GLN A 295 3.28 13.02 4.74
N TYR A 296 2.05 12.67 5.14
CA TYR A 296 0.99 13.65 5.28
C TYR A 296 1.35 14.61 6.41
N THR A 297 1.03 15.89 6.21
CA THR A 297 1.42 16.96 7.12
C THR A 297 0.29 17.95 7.23
N ASN A 298 -0.02 18.42 8.42
CA ASN A 298 -0.84 19.62 8.57
C ASN A 298 0.07 20.85 8.51
N PHE A 299 -0.42 21.93 7.92
CA PHE A 299 0.30 23.20 7.89
C PHE A 299 -0.46 24.28 8.61
N TRP A 300 0.28 25.23 9.18
CA TRP A 300 -0.32 26.34 9.88
C TRP A 300 0.55 27.60 9.77
N ARG A 301 -0.07 28.76 9.86
CA ARG A 301 0.60 30.07 9.82
C ARG A 301 1.12 30.51 11.19
N THR A 302 2.44 30.62 11.32
CA THR A 302 3.16 31.01 12.56
C THR A 302 2.99 32.47 12.96
N ASP A 303 2.48 33.31 12.07
CA ASP A 303 2.16 34.72 12.35
C ASP A 303 0.71 34.93 12.81
N ILE A 304 -0.10 33.86 12.86
CA ILE A 304 -1.52 33.91 13.25
C ILE A 304 -1.83 33.06 14.48
N PHE A 305 -1.25 31.86 14.57
CA PHE A 305 -1.42 30.98 15.72
C PHE A 305 -0.11 30.83 16.50
N ASP A 306 -0.16 30.20 17.67
CA ASP A 306 1.01 29.59 18.29
C ASP A 306 0.94 28.06 18.13
N VAL A 307 2.05 27.35 18.33
CA VAL A 307 2.08 25.88 18.18
C VAL A 307 1.11 25.19 19.16
N GLU A 308 0.93 25.78 20.34
CA GLU A 308 -0.01 25.31 21.36
C GLU A 308 -1.48 25.46 20.95
N ASP A 309 -1.78 26.32 19.98
CA ASP A 309 -3.13 26.44 19.44
C ASP A 309 -3.49 25.28 18.51
N ILE A 310 -2.49 24.64 17.89
CA ILE A 310 -2.69 23.68 16.82
C ILE A 310 -3.21 22.34 17.38
N PRO A 311 -4.22 21.71 16.74
CA PRO A 311 -4.75 20.43 17.20
C PRO A 311 -3.69 19.34 17.21
N THR A 312 -3.53 18.67 18.34
CA THR A 312 -2.66 17.49 18.49
C THR A 312 -3.40 16.18 18.24
N THR A 313 -4.74 16.20 18.21
CA THR A 313 -5.59 15.06 17.84
C THR A 313 -6.44 15.38 16.60
N VAL A 314 -6.92 14.34 15.93
CA VAL A 314 -7.77 14.50 14.74
C VAL A 314 -9.10 15.17 15.12
N GLU A 315 -9.63 14.88 16.31
CA GLU A 315 -10.87 15.48 16.82
C GLU A 315 -10.73 16.95 17.15
N GLY A 316 -9.54 17.42 17.53
CA GLY A 316 -9.30 18.81 17.88
C GLY A 316 -9.54 19.77 16.70
N TRP A 317 -9.51 19.27 15.47
CA TRP A 317 -9.87 20.05 14.28
C TRP A 317 -11.36 20.42 14.20
N LEU A 318 -12.22 19.84 15.05
CA LEU A 318 -13.62 20.23 15.22
C LEU A 318 -13.83 21.38 16.23
N ASP A 319 -12.76 21.89 16.86
CA ASP A 319 -12.91 23.03 17.78
C ASP A 319 -13.51 24.23 17.03
N PRO A 320 -14.61 24.85 17.53
CA PRO A 320 -15.25 26.00 16.89
C PRO A 320 -14.31 27.17 16.63
N LYS A 321 -13.16 27.28 17.35
CA LYS A 321 -12.15 28.31 17.10
C LYS A 321 -11.54 28.24 15.69
N PHE A 322 -11.61 27.09 15.04
CA PHE A 322 -11.09 26.89 13.67
C PHE A 322 -12.15 26.98 12.57
N LYS A 323 -13.40 27.28 12.92
CA LYS A 323 -14.49 27.34 11.95
C LYS A 323 -14.18 28.32 10.83
N GLY A 324 -14.20 27.84 9.58
CA GLY A 324 -13.88 28.63 8.40
C GLY A 324 -12.42 29.04 8.29
N LEU A 325 -11.49 28.35 8.96
CA LEU A 325 -10.05 28.64 8.87
C LEU A 325 -9.24 27.52 8.19
N ILE A 326 -9.89 26.40 7.88
CA ILE A 326 -9.21 25.18 7.44
C ILE A 326 -9.45 24.96 5.94
N CYS A 327 -8.40 24.58 5.24
CA CYS A 327 -8.43 24.04 3.88
C CYS A 327 -7.89 22.60 3.86
N ALA A 328 -8.39 21.74 2.97
CA ALA A 328 -7.79 20.44 2.70
C ALA A 328 -7.64 20.19 1.19
N PRO A 329 -6.45 19.76 0.71
CA PRO A 329 -6.26 19.52 -0.71
C PRO A 329 -7.15 18.36 -1.18
N SER A 330 -8.00 18.57 -2.21
CA SER A 330 -9.09 17.63 -2.54
C SER A 330 -8.65 16.19 -2.79
N PHE A 331 -7.56 15.99 -3.53
CA PHE A 331 -6.98 14.67 -3.76
C PHE A 331 -6.41 14.07 -2.46
N LEU A 332 -5.66 14.86 -1.70
CA LEU A 332 -4.95 14.40 -0.49
C LEU A 332 -5.91 14.14 0.66
N PHE A 333 -6.99 14.90 0.77
CA PHE A 333 -8.06 14.64 1.70
C PHE A 333 -8.64 13.24 1.43
N ARG A 334 -9.13 12.99 0.20
CA ARG A 334 -9.68 11.67 -0.18
C ARG A 334 -8.67 10.53 0.01
N ALA A 335 -7.43 10.71 -0.45
CA ALA A 335 -6.42 9.66 -0.42
C ALA A 335 -5.77 9.46 0.95
N GLY A 336 -5.66 10.52 1.76
CA GLY A 336 -5.03 10.53 3.08
C GLY A 336 -5.90 9.88 4.14
N HIS A 337 -7.23 10.00 4.02
CA HIS A 337 -8.17 9.32 4.90
C HIS A 337 -8.11 7.79 4.83
N GLY A 338 -7.53 7.23 3.77
CA GLY A 338 -7.27 5.79 3.71
C GLY A 338 -6.37 5.29 4.85
N PHE A 339 -5.60 6.16 5.51
CA PHE A 339 -4.70 5.81 6.60
C PHE A 339 -5.38 5.76 7.98
N HIS A 340 -6.38 6.61 8.24
CA HIS A 340 -7.01 6.66 9.55
C HIS A 340 -7.58 5.31 10.03
N PRO A 341 -8.24 4.49 9.19
CA PRO A 341 -8.80 3.22 9.64
C PRO A 341 -7.79 2.15 10.06
N PHE A 342 -6.48 2.40 9.96
CA PHE A 342 -5.48 1.51 10.55
C PHE A 342 -5.34 1.70 12.07
N ILE A 343 -5.79 2.84 12.59
CA ILE A 343 -5.67 3.21 14.01
C ILE A 343 -7.04 3.53 14.62
N PHE A 344 -7.91 4.20 13.87
CA PHE A 344 -9.22 4.66 14.30
C PHE A 344 -10.35 3.80 13.74
N ASP A 345 -11.54 3.89 14.33
CA ASP A 345 -12.72 3.34 13.71
C ASP A 345 -13.07 4.13 12.43
N LYS A 346 -13.35 3.39 11.35
CA LYS A 346 -13.58 3.99 10.04
C LYS A 346 -14.86 4.82 9.98
N ASP A 347 -15.91 4.44 10.72
CA ASP A 347 -17.21 5.12 10.70
C ASP A 347 -17.15 6.38 11.56
N GLU A 348 -16.45 6.32 12.70
CA GLU A 348 -16.11 7.51 13.49
C GLU A 348 -15.32 8.51 12.65
N MET A 349 -14.38 8.05 11.84
CA MET A 349 -13.63 8.94 10.94
C MET A 349 -14.48 9.52 9.83
N VAL A 350 -15.39 8.74 9.22
CA VAL A 350 -16.33 9.30 8.24
C VAL A 350 -17.20 10.39 8.87
N ASP A 351 -17.72 10.17 10.07
CA ASP A 351 -18.53 11.16 10.80
C ASP A 351 -17.73 12.43 11.09
N LEU A 352 -16.52 12.28 11.65
CA LEU A 352 -15.65 13.41 11.97
C LEU A 352 -15.44 14.32 10.76
N HIS A 353 -15.09 13.75 9.60
CA HIS A 353 -14.75 14.56 8.42
C HIS A 353 -15.98 15.21 7.78
N LYS A 354 -17.16 14.57 7.86
CA LYS A 354 -18.42 15.24 7.51
C LYS A 354 -18.64 16.46 8.39
N ARG A 355 -18.45 16.32 9.69
CA ARG A 355 -18.58 17.42 10.65
C ARG A 355 -17.53 18.51 10.42
N MET A 356 -16.30 18.16 10.03
CA MET A 356 -15.31 19.17 9.64
C MET A 356 -15.78 20.01 8.45
N ILE A 357 -16.37 19.37 7.44
CA ILE A 357 -16.92 20.06 6.26
C ILE A 357 -18.16 20.88 6.63
N GLU A 358 -19.13 20.28 7.32
CA GLU A 358 -20.47 20.86 7.53
C GLU A 358 -20.52 21.82 8.73
N GLU A 359 -19.92 21.45 9.86
CA GLU A 359 -19.97 22.22 11.12
C GLU A 359 -18.86 23.28 11.17
N ASN A 360 -17.67 22.91 10.69
CA ASN A 360 -16.45 23.72 10.76
C ASN A 360 -16.08 24.45 9.45
N ASP A 361 -16.89 24.33 8.39
CA ASP A 361 -16.66 25.00 7.11
C ASP A 361 -15.26 24.70 6.52
N LEU A 362 -14.82 23.44 6.62
CA LEU A 362 -13.60 22.97 5.97
C LEU A 362 -13.74 23.12 4.45
N LEU A 363 -12.83 23.89 3.84
CA LEU A 363 -12.77 24.02 2.38
C LEU A 363 -11.97 22.88 1.75
N VAL A 364 -12.64 21.99 1.02
CA VAL A 364 -11.97 20.93 0.22
C VAL A 364 -11.74 21.43 -1.20
N THR A 365 -10.49 21.67 -1.60
CA THR A 365 -10.14 22.29 -2.90
C THR A 365 -8.74 21.87 -3.37
N ALA A 366 -8.40 22.06 -4.64
CA ALA A 366 -7.05 21.76 -5.14
C ALA A 366 -6.00 22.83 -4.76
N ASN A 367 -6.43 24.02 -4.31
CA ASN A 367 -5.59 25.22 -4.24
C ASN A 367 -5.30 25.68 -2.81
N CYS A 368 -5.10 24.78 -1.84
CA CYS A 368 -4.90 25.19 -0.44
C CYS A 368 -3.64 26.04 -0.22
N ASP A 369 -2.61 25.88 -1.04
CA ASP A 369 -1.37 26.65 -0.97
C ASP A 369 -1.61 28.17 -1.09
N GLU A 370 -2.51 28.57 -1.99
CA GLU A 370 -2.89 29.98 -2.20
C GLU A 370 -3.63 30.55 -0.97
N PHE A 371 -4.51 29.74 -0.37
CA PHE A 371 -5.30 30.15 0.80
C PHE A 371 -4.44 30.26 2.07
N ILE A 372 -3.49 29.34 2.28
CA ILE A 372 -2.60 29.42 3.44
C ILE A 372 -1.58 30.56 3.29
N LEU A 373 -1.04 30.78 2.08
CA LEU A 373 -0.09 31.88 1.85
C LEU A 373 -0.75 33.27 1.95
N SER A 374 -2.02 33.40 1.59
CA SER A 374 -2.78 34.65 1.77
C SER A 374 -3.28 34.85 3.21
N GLY A 375 -3.41 33.77 3.99
CA GLY A 375 -3.98 33.79 5.33
C GLY A 375 -5.50 33.71 5.38
N GLU A 376 -6.17 33.52 4.23
CA GLU A 376 -7.63 33.35 4.17
C GLU A 376 -8.08 32.04 4.83
N ARG A 377 -7.35 30.94 4.58
CA ARG A 377 -7.47 29.69 5.35
C ARG A 377 -6.09 29.36 5.94
N PRO A 378 -5.77 29.90 7.13
CA PRO A 378 -4.42 29.85 7.71
C PRO A 378 -4.02 28.47 8.24
N LEU A 379 -4.88 27.47 8.08
CA LEU A 379 -4.65 26.08 8.46
C LEU A 379 -4.91 25.16 7.26
N VAL A 380 -4.00 24.22 7.04
CA VAL A 380 -4.18 23.15 6.05
C VAL A 380 -4.18 21.81 6.76
N TYR A 381 -5.25 21.06 6.54
CA TYR A 381 -5.44 19.72 7.05
C TYR A 381 -5.14 18.69 5.96
N LEU A 382 -4.36 17.65 6.30
CA LEU A 382 -3.88 16.65 5.33
C LEU A 382 -3.22 17.26 4.09
N GLY A 383 -2.35 18.24 4.31
CA GLY A 383 -1.34 18.62 3.35
C GLY A 383 -0.29 17.52 3.16
N TYR A 384 0.81 17.84 2.48
CA TYR A 384 1.74 16.81 2.01
C TYR A 384 3.20 17.22 2.06
N GLY A 385 4.02 16.37 2.65
CA GLY A 385 5.48 16.45 2.63
C GLY A 385 6.05 17.72 3.25
N ASN A 386 7.20 18.13 2.70
CA ASN A 386 7.95 19.33 3.08
C ASN A 386 8.06 20.28 1.87
N PRO A 387 6.94 20.88 1.41
CA PRO A 387 6.92 21.64 0.16
C PRO A 387 7.80 22.90 0.29
N PRO A 388 8.98 22.97 -0.37
CA PRO A 388 9.92 24.06 -0.15
C PRO A 388 9.29 25.42 -0.43
N GLY A 389 8.50 25.53 -1.51
CA GLY A 389 7.80 26.76 -1.86
C GLY A 389 6.83 27.30 -0.79
N LEU A 390 6.28 26.45 0.07
CA LEU A 390 5.47 26.90 1.21
C LEU A 390 6.34 27.25 2.42
N LEU A 391 7.32 26.40 2.74
CA LEU A 391 8.16 26.56 3.93
C LEU A 391 9.11 27.76 3.82
N ASP A 392 9.62 28.05 2.61
CA ASP A 392 10.50 29.19 2.33
C ASP A 392 9.82 30.56 2.53
N SER A 393 8.49 30.58 2.69
CA SER A 393 7.77 31.81 3.10
C SER A 393 8.17 32.29 4.50
N GLY A 394 8.74 31.41 5.33
CA GLY A 394 9.14 31.70 6.72
C GLY A 394 7.98 31.87 7.70
N VAL A 395 6.74 31.77 7.24
CA VAL A 395 5.52 31.92 8.06
C VAL A 395 4.66 30.67 8.12
N ILE A 396 5.07 29.58 7.45
CA ILE A 396 4.37 28.29 7.49
C ILE A 396 5.17 27.30 8.31
N ALA A 397 4.51 26.65 9.26
CA ALA A 397 5.04 25.54 10.03
C ALA A 397 4.19 24.28 9.85
N GLN A 398 4.73 23.16 10.31
CA GLN A 398 4.17 21.82 10.15
C GLN A 398 3.69 21.27 11.49
N ALA A 399 2.67 20.41 11.43
CA ALA A 399 2.17 19.63 12.56
C ALA A 399 1.68 18.25 12.08
N TRP A 400 1.65 17.28 12.99
CA TRP A 400 1.22 15.91 12.71
C TRP A 400 0.24 15.43 13.76
N ASN A 401 -0.71 14.59 13.35
CA ASN A 401 -1.61 13.86 14.24
C ASN A 401 -1.42 12.36 14.06
N ALA A 402 -1.84 11.60 15.08
CA ALA A 402 -1.89 10.14 14.97
C ALA A 402 -2.78 9.70 13.79
N GLY A 403 -2.43 8.58 13.16
CA GLY A 403 -3.13 8.01 12.01
C GLY A 403 -2.80 8.67 10.68
N MET A 404 -1.95 9.70 10.65
CA MET A 404 -1.43 10.23 9.40
C MET A 404 -0.48 9.23 8.73
N GLY A 405 -0.54 9.20 7.39
CA GLY A 405 0.25 8.27 6.59
C GLY A 405 1.64 8.80 6.25
N VAL A 406 2.58 7.87 6.06
CA VAL A 406 3.83 8.10 5.34
C VAL A 406 3.77 7.28 4.07
N ASN A 407 3.54 7.92 2.93
CA ASN A 407 3.52 7.23 1.64
C ASN A 407 4.93 6.83 1.23
N MET A 408 5.04 5.66 0.61
CA MET A 408 6.23 5.30 -0.15
C MET A 408 6.00 5.66 -1.62
N PHE A 409 7.02 6.18 -2.28
CA PHE A 409 7.05 6.37 -3.72
C PHE A 409 8.04 5.42 -4.34
N SER A 410 7.71 5.00 -5.54
CA SER A 410 8.44 3.93 -6.20
C SER A 410 8.61 4.24 -7.67
N VAL A 411 9.68 3.69 -8.22
CA VAL A 411 9.90 3.63 -9.66
C VAL A 411 9.69 2.22 -10.18
N ALA A 412 9.13 2.12 -11.38
CA ALA A 412 8.97 0.86 -12.10
C ALA A 412 9.31 1.04 -13.58
N VAL A 413 9.92 0.02 -14.16
CA VAL A 413 10.09 -0.08 -15.61
C VAL A 413 8.74 -0.47 -16.23
N ALA A 414 8.30 0.25 -17.25
CA ALA A 414 7.09 -0.11 -17.99
C ALA A 414 7.30 -1.43 -18.75
N SER A 415 6.34 -2.35 -18.70
CA SER A 415 6.46 -3.64 -19.41
C SER A 415 6.45 -3.53 -20.94
N ASN A 416 6.12 -2.34 -21.46
CA ASN A 416 6.20 -1.96 -22.87
C ASN A 416 7.22 -0.84 -23.13
N ALA A 417 8.20 -0.64 -22.25
CA ALA A 417 9.22 0.39 -22.38
C ALA A 417 9.89 0.36 -23.78
N PRO A 418 9.87 1.45 -24.56
CA PRO A 418 10.55 1.52 -25.86
C PRO A 418 12.08 1.40 -25.76
N ASN A 419 12.67 1.80 -24.64
CA ASN A 419 14.11 1.76 -24.34
C ASN A 419 14.36 0.94 -23.05
N PRO A 420 14.20 -0.40 -23.11
CA PRO A 420 14.15 -1.24 -21.91
C PRO A 420 15.50 -1.34 -21.17
N ASN A 421 16.65 -1.21 -21.84
CA ASN A 421 17.94 -1.24 -21.14
C ASN A 421 18.17 0.09 -20.39
N ALA A 422 17.89 1.23 -21.03
CA ALA A 422 17.97 2.54 -20.41
C ALA A 422 16.98 2.67 -19.26
N ALA A 423 15.77 2.11 -19.39
CA ALA A 423 14.78 2.07 -18.32
C ALA A 423 15.29 1.36 -17.06
N ARG A 424 15.93 0.20 -17.22
CA ARG A 424 16.46 -0.60 -16.10
C ARG A 424 17.66 0.07 -15.43
N VAL A 425 18.57 0.65 -16.23
CA VAL A 425 19.69 1.45 -15.73
C VAL A 425 19.19 2.65 -14.93
N PHE A 426 18.24 3.40 -15.50
CA PHE A 426 17.63 4.56 -14.86
C PHE A 426 16.93 4.16 -13.57
N ALA A 427 16.08 3.14 -13.58
CA ALA A 427 15.33 2.73 -12.40
C ALA A 427 16.26 2.30 -11.25
N ALA A 428 17.30 1.50 -11.51
CA ALA A 428 18.27 1.12 -10.49
C ALA A 428 19.06 2.33 -9.94
N TRP A 429 19.56 3.19 -10.84
CA TRP A 429 20.33 4.40 -10.48
C TRP A 429 19.51 5.42 -9.67
N ASN A 430 18.21 5.53 -9.95
CA ASN A 430 17.30 6.44 -9.25
C ASN A 430 17.17 6.11 -7.75
N ALA A 431 17.52 4.88 -7.34
CA ALA A 431 17.56 4.50 -5.93
C ALA A 431 18.76 5.07 -5.14
N SER A 432 19.67 5.79 -5.82
CA SER A 432 20.90 6.33 -5.23
C SER A 432 20.66 7.46 -4.23
N GLU A 433 21.57 7.56 -3.26
CA GLU A 433 21.61 8.64 -2.27
C GLU A 433 21.62 10.02 -2.91
N ALA A 434 22.43 10.21 -3.97
CA ALA A 434 22.54 11.49 -4.65
C ALA A 434 21.20 11.96 -5.23
N VAL A 435 20.45 11.05 -5.87
CA VAL A 435 19.11 11.36 -6.40
C VAL A 435 18.14 11.67 -5.26
N SER A 436 18.13 10.85 -4.21
CA SER A 436 17.30 11.07 -3.03
C SER A 436 17.56 12.43 -2.36
N ALA A 437 18.83 12.84 -2.25
CA ALA A 437 19.21 14.14 -1.69
C ALA A 437 18.75 15.30 -2.60
N ALA A 438 18.98 15.20 -3.91
CA ALA A 438 18.58 16.24 -4.85
C ALA A 438 17.06 16.41 -4.94
N THR A 439 16.28 15.32 -4.92
CA THR A 439 14.82 15.40 -4.88
C THR A 439 14.33 15.94 -3.55
N TRP A 440 15.01 15.63 -2.44
CA TRP A 440 14.68 16.22 -1.14
C TRP A 440 14.84 17.74 -1.17
N GLU A 441 15.99 18.23 -1.63
CA GLU A 441 16.26 19.66 -1.72
C GLU A 441 15.33 20.38 -2.71
N GLY A 442 15.08 19.78 -3.89
CA GLY A 442 14.35 20.46 -4.95
C GLY A 442 12.83 20.41 -4.84
N ILE A 443 12.27 19.33 -4.26
CA ILE A 443 10.81 19.12 -4.20
C ILE A 443 10.32 18.62 -2.83
N GLY A 444 11.16 18.62 -1.80
CA GLY A 444 10.78 18.15 -0.47
C GLY A 444 10.38 16.68 -0.44
N SER A 445 10.89 15.89 -1.40
CA SER A 445 10.60 14.47 -1.55
C SER A 445 11.88 13.67 -1.63
N GLY A 446 12.12 12.78 -0.68
CA GLY A 446 13.35 11.97 -0.65
C GLY A 446 13.17 10.74 0.23
N TRP A 447 14.20 9.90 0.31
CA TRP A 447 14.18 8.75 1.21
C TRP A 447 14.32 9.21 2.66
N ALA A 448 13.25 9.04 3.44
CA ALA A 448 13.25 9.33 4.88
C ALA A 448 13.90 8.22 5.73
N GLY A 449 14.70 7.33 5.13
CA GLY A 449 15.64 6.51 5.89
C GLY A 449 16.71 7.44 6.45
N TYR A 450 16.45 7.97 7.65
CA TYR A 450 17.34 8.75 8.52
C TYR A 450 18.79 8.86 8.03
N GLY A 451 19.17 9.99 7.40
CA GLY A 451 20.58 10.18 7.08
C GLY A 451 20.99 11.47 6.37
N HIS A 452 20.20 12.00 5.43
CA HIS A 452 20.73 13.05 4.54
C HIS A 452 19.75 14.21 4.32
N ALA A 453 19.55 14.99 5.38
CA ALA A 453 19.28 16.41 5.32
C ALA A 453 19.99 17.06 6.52
N SER A 454 20.54 18.26 6.34
CA SER A 454 21.20 19.06 7.37
C SER A 454 20.53 18.95 8.74
N GLU A 455 21.33 18.87 9.81
CA GLU A 455 20.90 18.84 11.22
C GLU A 455 19.57 19.61 11.44
N GLY A 456 18.48 18.88 11.74
CA GLY A 456 17.19 19.48 12.15
C GLY A 456 15.92 18.92 11.52
N LEU A 457 15.98 18.20 10.38
CA LEU A 457 14.76 17.80 9.65
C LEU A 457 14.27 16.36 9.92
N VAL A 458 15.14 15.45 10.39
CA VAL A 458 14.73 14.08 10.78
C VAL A 458 14.58 13.94 12.30
N SER A 459 14.53 15.06 13.03
CA SER A 459 14.23 15.11 14.46
C SER A 459 12.80 15.61 14.75
N GLY A 460 11.88 15.53 13.78
CA GLY A 460 10.47 15.65 14.12
C GLY A 460 10.12 14.58 15.16
N ASP A 461 9.43 14.97 16.23
CA ASP A 461 8.96 14.14 17.34
C ASP A 461 7.96 13.03 16.90
N PHE A 462 8.19 12.32 15.79
CA PHE A 462 7.42 11.14 15.41
C PHE A 462 7.46 10.05 16.47
N LYS A 463 8.44 10.09 17.37
CA LYS A 463 8.55 9.13 18.49
C LYS A 463 7.30 9.11 19.38
N ASP A 464 6.52 10.19 19.37
CA ASP A 464 5.31 10.34 20.17
C ASP A 464 4.02 10.44 19.33
N VAL A 465 4.09 10.28 17.99
CA VAL A 465 2.93 10.32 17.09
C VAL A 465 2.82 9.00 16.32
N ASP A 466 1.70 8.29 16.49
CA ASP A 466 1.44 7.02 15.82
C ASP A 466 1.16 7.23 14.31
N MET A 467 2.23 7.30 13.50
CA MET A 467 2.16 7.41 12.04
C MET A 467 2.04 6.04 11.37
N VAL A 468 1.35 5.98 10.23
CA VAL A 468 1.16 4.74 9.45
C VAL A 468 2.08 4.73 8.23
N PHE A 469 3.12 3.91 8.25
CA PHE A 469 4.02 3.75 7.11
C PHE A 469 3.41 2.85 6.03
N GLU A 470 3.47 3.30 4.79
CA GLU A 470 2.96 2.54 3.65
C GLU A 470 3.87 1.33 3.38
N SER A 471 3.26 0.17 3.13
CA SER A 471 3.82 -1.05 2.53
C SER A 471 2.88 -1.54 1.43
N ILE A 472 3.26 -2.54 0.63
CA ILE A 472 2.37 -3.06 -0.44
C ILE A 472 1.00 -3.48 0.14
N GLY A 473 1.02 -4.15 1.29
CA GLY A 473 -0.20 -4.56 2.00
C GLY A 473 -1.00 -3.36 2.52
N VAL A 474 -0.33 -2.37 3.14
CA VAL A 474 -0.97 -1.15 3.63
C VAL A 474 -1.60 -0.38 2.47
N ALA A 475 -0.90 -0.26 1.34
CA ALA A 475 -1.36 0.53 0.19
C ALA A 475 -2.64 -0.02 -0.44
N ARG A 476 -2.74 -1.34 -0.59
CA ARG A 476 -3.98 -1.99 -1.06
C ARG A 476 -5.14 -1.76 -0.10
N GLN A 477 -4.91 -1.96 1.20
CA GLN A 477 -5.94 -1.75 2.22
C GLN A 477 -6.33 -0.26 2.35
N ARG A 478 -5.35 0.64 2.25
CA ARG A 478 -5.54 2.09 2.22
C ARG A 478 -6.40 2.49 1.03
N GLY A 479 -6.16 1.92 -0.16
CA GLY A 479 -7.00 2.15 -1.33
C GLY A 479 -8.47 1.79 -1.07
N ILE A 480 -8.73 0.64 -0.44
CA ILE A 480 -10.09 0.23 -0.04
C ILE A 480 -10.69 1.23 0.95
N ASN A 481 -9.91 1.65 1.95
CA ASN A 481 -10.34 2.61 2.97
C ASN A 481 -10.63 4.00 2.36
N ALA A 482 -9.80 4.45 1.42
CA ALA A 482 -9.97 5.74 0.74
C ALA A 482 -11.24 5.75 -0.14
N SER A 483 -11.54 4.64 -0.82
CA SER A 483 -12.82 4.48 -1.54
C SER A 483 -14.00 4.47 -0.56
N TYR A 484 -13.91 3.70 0.52
CA TYR A 484 -14.94 3.64 1.57
C TYR A 484 -15.30 5.02 2.13
N PHE A 485 -14.25 5.82 2.40
CA PHE A 485 -14.37 7.19 2.86
C PHE A 485 -15.00 8.09 1.81
N SER A 486 -14.47 8.06 0.59
CA SER A 486 -14.91 8.92 -0.51
C SER A 486 -16.41 8.74 -0.79
N ASP A 487 -16.86 7.48 -0.89
CA ASP A 487 -18.26 7.13 -1.14
C ASP A 487 -19.20 7.67 -0.05
N ARG A 488 -18.75 7.69 1.21
CA ARG A 488 -19.59 8.07 2.35
C ARG A 488 -19.59 9.56 2.64
N VAL A 489 -18.48 10.24 2.41
CA VAL A 489 -18.34 11.69 2.69
C VAL A 489 -18.81 12.51 1.50
N PHE A 490 -18.49 12.10 0.27
CA PHE A 490 -18.81 12.86 -0.94
C PHE A 490 -19.96 12.25 -1.75
N GLY A 491 -20.39 11.03 -1.43
CA GLY A 491 -21.30 10.25 -2.28
C GLY A 491 -20.56 9.43 -3.33
N THR A 492 -21.28 8.50 -3.96
CA THR A 492 -20.80 7.82 -5.17
C THR A 492 -20.99 8.73 -6.37
N ASP A 493 -19.89 9.21 -6.96
CA ASP A 493 -19.91 9.88 -8.25
C ASP A 493 -20.20 8.90 -9.40
#